data_AF-T1DS98-F1
#
_entry.id   AF-T1DS98-F1
#
_cell.length_a   1.000
_cell.length_b   1.000
_cell.length_c   1.000
_cell.angle_alpha   90.00
_cell.angle_beta   90.00
_cell.angle_gamma   90.00
#
_symmetry.space_group_name_H-M   'P 1'
#
loop_
_entity.id
_entity.type
_entity.pdbx_description
1 polymer ?
#
loop_
_entity_poly.entity_id
_entity_poly.type
_entity_poly.pdbx_seq_one_letter_code
_entity_poly.pdbx_strand_id
1 'polypeptide(L)'
;CVLCTGDNCNRDVFPVNRHSCYQCDGMRERRCDTYQEVFNRERALLCRLHQENDGCYTRVFRGAVVRGCLSDLKPDTMCYESKDCWMCYGRNCNYLSETELRSSGSPHHLVLRLAVVSMMIICSFLFA
;
A
#
# COMPACT_ATOMS: atom_id res chain seq x y z
N CYS A 1 -22.10 -2.04 13.28
CA CYS A 1 -22.85 -3.25 12.87
C CYS A 1 -24.17 -2.80 12.29
N VAL A 2 -24.60 -3.33 11.13
CA VAL A 2 -25.93 -3.05 10.56
C VAL A 2 -26.78 -4.30 10.75
N LEU A 3 -27.92 -4.12 11.42
CA LEU A 3 -28.93 -5.17 11.56
C LEU A 3 -29.81 -5.18 10.31
N CYS A 4 -30.07 -6.38 9.78
CA CYS A 4 -31.01 -6.60 8.70
C CYS A 4 -32.01 -7.70 9.09
N THR A 5 -33.19 -7.70 8.49
CA THR A 5 -34.25 -8.68 8.75
C THR A 5 -34.67 -9.38 7.46
N GLY A 6 -35.11 -10.64 7.57
CA GLY A 6 -35.50 -11.48 6.44
C GLY A 6 -34.42 -12.46 5.99
N ASP A 7 -34.81 -13.42 5.14
CA ASP A 7 -33.93 -14.49 4.70
C ASP A 7 -32.78 -13.98 3.84
N ASN A 8 -31.55 -14.35 4.20
CA ASN A 8 -30.34 -13.96 3.50
C ASN A 8 -30.23 -12.43 3.31
N CYS A 9 -30.59 -11.61 4.31
CA CYS A 9 -30.53 -10.15 4.20
C CYS A 9 -29.09 -9.58 4.26
N ASN A 10 -28.14 -10.34 4.80
CA ASN A 10 -26.74 -9.96 5.01
C ASN A 10 -25.84 -10.31 3.82
N ARG A 11 -26.36 -10.18 2.59
CA ARG A 11 -25.65 -10.51 1.34
C ARG A 11 -24.74 -9.39 0.83
N ASP A 12 -24.94 -8.17 1.32
CA ASP A 12 -24.16 -7.02 0.88
C ASP A 12 -22.77 -6.97 1.52
N VAL A 13 -21.84 -6.35 0.79
CA VAL A 13 -20.49 -6.09 1.31
C VAL A 13 -20.59 -5.08 2.45
N PHE A 14 -20.31 -5.54 3.66
CA PHE A 14 -20.25 -4.71 4.85
C PHE A 14 -18.80 -4.54 5.35
N PRO A 15 -18.34 -3.34 5.71
CA PRO A 15 -19.04 -2.06 5.59
C PRO A 15 -19.02 -1.54 4.14
N VAL A 16 -19.96 -0.65 3.81
CA VAL A 16 -20.18 -0.13 2.45
C VAL A 16 -18.95 0.64 1.93
N ASN A 17 -18.16 1.24 2.83
CA ASN A 17 -16.96 2.01 2.54
C ASN A 17 -15.66 1.20 2.65
N ARG A 18 -15.72 -0.11 2.42
CA ARG A 18 -14.54 -0.99 2.46
C ARG A 18 -13.46 -0.51 1.49
N HIS A 19 -12.22 -0.43 1.97
CA HIS A 19 -11.09 0.02 1.17
C HIS A 19 -10.82 -0.95 0.00
N SER A 20 -10.23 -0.46 -1.07
CA SER A 20 -9.90 -1.24 -2.26
C SER A 20 -8.50 -0.91 -2.73
N CYS A 21 -7.77 -1.93 -3.16
CA CYS A 21 -6.42 -1.83 -3.69
C CYS A 21 -6.26 -2.73 -4.91
N TYR A 22 -5.25 -2.45 -5.75
CA TYR A 22 -4.76 -3.46 -6.66
C TYR A 22 -4.10 -4.59 -5.87
N GLN A 23 -4.48 -5.83 -6.13
CA GLN A 23 -3.99 -7.01 -5.42
C GLN A 23 -3.46 -8.03 -6.44
N CYS A 24 -2.16 -8.30 -6.38
CA CYS A 24 -1.49 -9.25 -7.27
C CYS A 24 -0.15 -9.72 -6.72
N ASP A 25 0.31 -10.87 -7.23
CA ASP A 25 1.63 -11.44 -6.93
C ASP A 25 2.35 -11.79 -8.23
N GLY A 26 3.39 -11.03 -8.56
CA GLY A 26 4.20 -11.18 -9.77
C GLY A 26 4.91 -12.52 -9.91
N MET A 27 5.01 -13.35 -8.86
CA MET A 27 5.49 -14.73 -8.99
C MET A 27 4.45 -15.67 -9.60
N ARG A 28 3.17 -15.33 -9.46
CA ARG A 28 2.04 -16.17 -9.87
C ARG A 28 1.25 -15.57 -11.03
N GLU A 29 1.34 -14.26 -11.18
CA GLU A 29 0.47 -13.48 -12.03
C GLU A 29 1.28 -12.58 -12.95
N ARG A 30 0.83 -12.47 -14.20
CA ARG A 30 1.49 -11.62 -15.18
C ARG A 30 1.15 -10.16 -14.93
N ARG A 31 2.06 -9.26 -15.33
CA ARG A 31 1.85 -7.80 -15.37
C ARG A 31 1.62 -7.13 -14.02
N CYS A 32 1.88 -7.79 -12.89
CA CYS A 32 1.78 -7.16 -11.56
C CYS A 32 2.80 -6.00 -11.36
N ASP A 33 3.85 -6.00 -12.17
CA ASP A 33 4.90 -4.98 -12.30
C ASP A 33 4.54 -3.79 -13.20
N THR A 34 3.44 -3.86 -13.95
CA THR A 34 3.02 -2.81 -14.90
C THR A 34 2.00 -1.83 -14.29
N TYR A 35 1.52 -0.87 -15.08
CA TYR A 35 0.40 0.01 -14.71
C TYR A 35 -0.90 -0.78 -14.56
N GLN A 36 -1.36 -0.93 -13.32
CA GLN A 36 -2.51 -1.78 -13.04
C GLN A 36 -3.81 -1.20 -13.61
N GLU A 37 -3.95 0.14 -13.61
CA GLU A 37 -5.10 0.82 -14.19
C GLU A 37 -5.17 0.70 -15.72
N VAL A 38 -4.14 0.21 -16.40
CA VAL A 38 -4.16 -0.02 -17.84
C VAL A 38 -4.28 -1.50 -18.14
N PHE A 39 -3.50 -2.33 -17.45
CA PHE A 39 -3.29 -3.72 -17.84
C PHE A 39 -3.99 -4.77 -16.98
N ASN A 40 -4.40 -4.41 -15.75
CA ASN A 40 -4.95 -5.32 -14.73
C ASN A 40 -6.07 -4.64 -13.90
N ARG A 41 -7.01 -3.93 -14.55
CA ARG A 41 -8.09 -3.18 -13.86
C ARG A 41 -8.93 -4.05 -12.96
N GLU A 42 -9.15 -5.30 -13.36
CA GLU A 42 -9.89 -6.33 -12.62
C GLU A 42 -9.24 -6.74 -11.30
N ARG A 43 -7.98 -6.36 -11.08
CA ARG A 43 -7.25 -6.59 -9.83
C ARG A 43 -7.49 -5.53 -8.77
N ALA A 44 -8.29 -4.50 -9.06
CA ALA A 44 -8.81 -3.58 -8.05
C ALA A 44 -9.85 -4.29 -7.18
N LEU A 45 -9.37 -4.94 -6.11
CA LEU A 45 -10.16 -5.79 -5.24
C LEU A 45 -10.36 -5.13 -3.88
N LEU A 46 -11.49 -5.44 -3.25
CA LEU A 46 -11.78 -5.04 -1.88
C LEU A 46 -10.81 -5.68 -0.89
N CYS A 47 -10.37 -4.90 0.09
CA CYS A 47 -9.54 -5.41 1.17
C CYS A 47 -10.32 -6.41 2.02
N ARG A 48 -9.70 -7.54 2.33
CA ARG A 48 -10.34 -8.63 3.08
C ARG A 48 -10.70 -8.18 4.49
N LEU A 49 -9.77 -7.53 5.16
CA LEU A 49 -9.98 -6.94 6.47
C LEU A 49 -10.44 -5.49 6.31
N HIS A 50 -11.34 -5.07 7.19
CA HIS A 50 -11.72 -3.67 7.32
C HIS A 50 -11.00 -3.10 8.54
N GLN A 51 -10.17 -2.09 8.31
CA GLN A 51 -9.48 -1.36 9.35
C GLN A 51 -9.66 0.14 9.11
N GLU A 52 -9.78 0.90 10.19
CA GLU A 52 -9.78 2.36 10.11
C GLU A 52 -8.42 2.84 9.57
N ASN A 53 -8.45 3.72 8.57
CA ASN A 53 -7.26 4.22 7.87
C ASN A 53 -6.40 3.13 7.18
N ASP A 54 -7.03 2.05 6.70
CA ASP A 54 -6.36 1.09 5.81
C ASP A 54 -5.83 1.78 4.55
N GLY A 55 -4.85 1.14 3.91
CA GLY A 55 -4.22 1.66 2.70
C GLY A 55 -3.72 0.53 1.80
N CYS A 56 -3.03 0.91 0.74
CA CYS A 56 -2.45 -0.03 -0.21
C CYS A 56 -0.94 -0.05 -0.09
N TYR A 57 -0.34 -1.21 -0.36
CA TYR A 57 1.10 -1.34 -0.57
C TYR A 57 1.42 -1.83 -1.98
N THR A 58 2.64 -1.51 -2.41
CA THR A 58 3.37 -2.23 -3.45
C THR A 58 4.76 -2.53 -2.91
N ARG A 59 5.25 -3.76 -3.06
CA ARG A 59 6.61 -4.12 -2.65
C ARG A 59 7.29 -5.02 -3.66
N VAL A 60 8.61 -4.99 -3.73
CA VAL A 60 9.39 -6.00 -4.45
C VAL A 60 9.84 -7.05 -3.45
N PHE A 61 9.36 -8.28 -3.61
CA PHE A 61 9.72 -9.40 -2.76
C PHE A 61 10.36 -10.48 -3.63
N ARG A 62 11.63 -10.82 -3.34
CA ARG A 62 12.40 -11.82 -4.09
C ARG A 62 12.36 -11.59 -5.62
N GLY A 63 12.47 -10.34 -6.03
CA GLY A 63 12.49 -9.93 -7.44
C GLY A 63 11.12 -9.87 -8.13
N ALA A 64 10.01 -10.10 -7.42
CA ALA A 64 8.66 -9.97 -7.97
C ALA A 64 7.89 -8.84 -7.26
N VAL A 65 7.08 -8.10 -8.02
CA VAL A 65 6.17 -7.09 -7.46
C VAL A 65 4.99 -7.79 -6.79
N VAL A 66 4.68 -7.38 -5.57
CA VAL A 66 3.50 -7.83 -4.80
C VAL A 66 2.72 -6.60 -4.37
N ARG A 67 1.41 -6.63 -4.59
CA ARG A 67 0.48 -5.55 -4.24
C ARG A 67 -0.63 -6.08 -3.35
N GLY A 68 -1.09 -5.26 -2.42
CA GLY A 68 -2.16 -5.64 -1.52
C GLY A 68 -2.60 -4.50 -0.60
N CYS A 69 -3.48 -4.84 0.33
CA CYS A 69 -3.90 -3.94 1.40
C CYS A 69 -2.93 -3.99 2.58
N LEU A 70 -2.73 -2.88 3.28
CA LEU A 70 -1.85 -2.81 4.44
C LEU A 70 -2.34 -3.72 5.56
N SER A 71 -3.66 -3.82 5.74
CA SER A 71 -4.30 -4.73 6.68
C SER A 71 -3.98 -6.22 6.45
N ASP A 72 -3.53 -6.62 5.24
CA ASP A 72 -3.14 -8.00 4.95
C ASP A 72 -1.66 -8.31 5.31
N LEU A 73 -0.85 -7.30 5.61
CA LEU A 73 0.54 -7.49 6.02
C LEU A 73 0.61 -7.96 7.47
N LYS A 74 1.51 -8.91 7.74
CA LYS A 74 1.87 -9.29 9.11
C LYS A 74 2.82 -8.25 9.71
N PRO A 75 2.87 -8.09 11.05
CA PRO A 75 3.73 -7.10 11.71
C PRO A 75 5.22 -7.18 11.31
N ASP A 76 5.74 -8.39 11.12
CA ASP A 76 7.12 -8.69 10.69
C ASP A 76 7.40 -8.36 9.21
N THR A 77 6.35 -8.10 8.42
CA THR A 77 6.42 -7.81 6.98
C THR A 77 5.98 -6.39 6.62
N MET A 78 5.81 -5.53 7.63
CA MET A 78 5.40 -4.16 7.39
C MET A 78 6.45 -3.35 6.61
N CYS A 79 5.96 -2.39 5.84
CA CYS A 79 6.75 -1.61 4.91
C CYS A 79 7.61 -0.50 5.52
N TYR A 80 7.75 -0.46 6.85
CA TYR A 80 8.43 0.62 7.57
C TYR A 80 9.95 0.68 7.32
N GLU A 81 10.60 -0.46 7.08
CA GLU A 81 12.06 -0.53 6.93
C GLU A 81 12.54 -0.97 5.54
N SER A 82 11.61 -1.27 4.61
CA SER A 82 11.96 -1.75 3.28
C SER A 82 12.04 -0.60 2.27
N LYS A 83 13.22 -0.42 1.66
CA LYS A 83 13.41 0.51 0.53
C LYS A 83 12.60 0.09 -0.71
N ASP A 84 12.26 -1.19 -0.80
CA ASP A 84 11.46 -1.77 -1.87
C ASP A 84 9.99 -1.94 -1.45
N CYS A 85 9.48 -1.10 -0.54
CA CYS A 85 8.04 -0.98 -0.31
C CYS A 85 7.56 0.47 -0.35
N TRP A 86 6.38 0.64 -0.94
CA TRP A 86 5.66 1.90 -1.09
C TRP A 86 4.23 1.72 -0.57
N MET A 87 3.73 2.75 0.11
CA MET A 87 2.38 2.79 0.67
C MET A 87 1.63 4.02 0.17
N CYS A 88 0.31 3.91 0.05
CA CYS A 88 -0.58 5.01 -0.29
C CYS A 88 -1.98 4.76 0.31
N TYR A 89 -2.77 5.83 0.52
CA TYR A 89 -4.01 5.76 1.32
C TYR A 89 -5.29 6.11 0.54
N GLY A 90 -5.21 6.17 -0.79
CA GLY A 90 -6.37 6.35 -1.67
C GLY A 90 -6.89 5.01 -2.19
N ARG A 91 -8.17 4.96 -2.62
CA ARG A 91 -8.71 3.77 -3.28
C ARG A 91 -7.89 3.46 -4.53
N ASN A 92 -7.41 2.22 -4.64
CA ASN A 92 -6.67 1.71 -5.79
C ASN A 92 -5.45 2.58 -6.16
N CYS A 93 -4.86 3.28 -5.19
CA CYS A 93 -3.75 4.21 -5.42
C CYS A 93 -2.45 3.52 -5.81
N ASN A 94 -2.33 2.21 -5.56
CA ASN A 94 -1.16 1.41 -5.85
C ASN A 94 -1.15 0.90 -7.31
N TYR A 95 -1.35 1.79 -8.27
CA TYR A 95 -1.46 1.44 -9.70
C TYR A 95 -0.17 1.60 -10.51
N LEU A 96 0.80 2.39 -10.02
CA LEU A 96 2.05 2.72 -10.73
C LEU A 96 2.87 1.48 -11.06
N SER A 97 3.61 1.53 -12.18
CA SER A 97 4.53 0.45 -12.56
C SER A 97 5.76 0.36 -11.64
N GLU A 98 6.46 -0.77 -11.64
CA GLU A 98 7.71 -0.92 -10.86
C GLU A 98 8.74 0.16 -11.22
N THR A 99 8.89 0.43 -12.51
CA THR A 99 9.84 1.43 -13.04
C THR A 99 9.57 2.82 -12.46
N GLU A 100 8.31 3.22 -12.38
CA GLU A 100 7.93 4.51 -11.79
C GLU A 100 8.05 4.52 -10.27
N LEU A 101 7.70 3.43 -9.59
CA LEU A 101 7.86 3.34 -8.13
C LEU A 101 9.32 3.56 -7.73
N ARG A 102 10.25 2.99 -8.52
CA ARG A 102 11.69 3.19 -8.35
C ARG A 102 12.13 4.62 -8.64
N SER A 103 11.53 5.31 -9.61
CA SER A 103 11.83 6.73 -9.87
C SER A 103 11.20 7.69 -8.85
N SER A 104 10.11 7.27 -8.20
CA SER A 104 9.37 8.09 -7.22
C SER A 104 10.09 8.22 -5.87
N GLY A 105 11.05 7.33 -5.58
CA GLY A 105 11.68 7.20 -4.27
C GLY A 105 10.69 6.65 -3.21
N SER A 106 11.17 5.80 -2.30
CA SER A 106 10.31 5.32 -1.20
C SER A 106 9.91 6.49 -0.29
N PRO A 107 8.63 6.66 0.07
CA PRO A 107 8.18 7.76 0.93
C PRO A 107 8.89 7.78 2.31
N HIS A 108 9.38 6.62 2.78
CA HIS A 108 10.19 6.54 4.00
C HIS A 108 11.55 7.24 3.86
N HIS A 109 12.12 7.30 2.67
CA HIS A 109 13.42 7.92 2.45
C HIS A 109 13.36 9.45 2.48
N LEU A 110 12.22 10.04 2.11
CA LEU A 110 12.02 11.49 2.12
C LEU A 110 11.86 12.01 3.56
N VAL A 111 11.07 11.30 4.39
CA VAL A 111 10.89 11.64 5.82
C VAL A 111 12.20 11.47 6.60
N LEU A 112 12.95 10.39 6.36
CA LEU A 112 14.25 10.18 7.00
C LEU A 112 15.27 11.23 6.56
N ARG A 113 15.30 11.63 5.28
CA ARG A 113 16.18 12.72 4.81
C ARG A 113 15.84 14.05 5.47
N LEU A 114 14.56 14.39 5.58
CA LEU A 114 14.13 15.64 6.25
C LEU A 114 14.47 15.63 7.74
N ALA A 115 14.30 14.51 8.43
CA ALA A 115 14.63 14.36 9.86
C ALA A 115 16.15 14.39 10.12
N VAL A 116 16.96 13.79 9.25
CA VAL A 116 18.43 13.83 9.38
C VAL A 116 18.97 15.22 9.05
N VAL A 117 18.42 15.88 8.03
CA VAL A 117 18.80 17.27 7.68
C VAL A 117 18.42 18.23 8.81
N SER A 118 17.24 18.07 9.43
CA SER A 118 16.84 18.90 10.57
C SER A 118 17.72 18.65 11.81
N MET A 119 18.08 17.39 12.13
CA MET A 119 19.00 17.11 13.24
C MET A 119 20.42 17.65 13.00
N MET A 120 20.93 17.59 11.77
CA MET A 120 22.27 18.12 11.47
C MET A 120 22.32 19.66 11.53
N ILE A 121 21.26 20.33 11.08
CA ILE A 121 21.12 21.79 11.18
C ILE A 121 21.00 22.21 12.65
N ILE A 122 20.16 21.53 13.44
CA ILE A 122 20.02 21.84 14.88
C ILE A 122 21.35 21.61 15.62
N CYS A 123 22.08 20.54 15.30
CA CYS A 123 23.38 20.25 15.91
C CYS A 123 24.44 21.33 15.57
N SER A 124 24.43 21.89 14.36
CA SER A 124 25.38 22.94 13.98
C SER A 124 25.08 24.31 14.62
N PHE A 125 23.86 24.54 15.12
CA PHE A 125 23.52 25.75 15.88
C PHE A 125 23.68 25.61 17.41
N LEU A 126 23.79 24.39 17.94
CA LEU A 126 24.00 24.12 19.38
C LEU A 126 25.48 24.05 19.79
N PHE A 127 26.39 23.98 18.81
CA PHE A 127 27.85 23.96 19.03
C PHE A 127 28.57 25.18 18.44
N ALA A 128 27.85 26.29 18.20
CA ALA A 128 28.40 27.58 17.80
C ALA A 128 28.24 28.63 18.90
#